data_AF-A0A8C9Q966-F1
#
_entry.id   AF-A0A8C9Q966-F1
#
_cell.length_a   1.000
_cell.length_b   1.000
_cell.length_c   1.000
_cell.angle_alpha   90.00
_cell.angle_beta   90.00
_cell.angle_gamma   90.00
#
_symmetry.space_group_name_H-M   'P 1'
#
loop_
_entity.id
_entity.type
_entity.pdbx_description
1 polymer ?
#
loop_
_entity_poly.entity_id
_entity_poly.type
_entity_poly.pdbx_seq_one_letter_code
_entity_poly.pdbx_strand_id
1 'polypeptide(L)' 'LKSYDLIILNGEKLKAFPLKSGTRQGCSLSPLLFNLVLEILARAIRQRKEIKEIRETNNIV' A
#
# COMPACT_ATOMS: atom_id res chain seq x y z
N LEU A 1 10.85 -8.20 -27.38
CA LEU A 1 11.88 -7.63 -26.47
C LEU A 1 11.30 -7.62 -25.06
N LYS A 2 11.85 -8.41 -24.13
CA LYS A 2 11.45 -8.34 -22.71
C LYS A 2 12.25 -7.22 -22.05
N SER A 3 11.60 -6.13 -21.65
CA SER A 3 12.24 -5.06 -20.86
C SER A 3 12.46 -5.58 -19.45
N TYR A 4 13.71 -5.70 -19.03
CA TYR A 4 14.05 -5.98 -17.64
C TYR A 4 14.17 -4.65 -16.93
N ASP A 5 13.11 -4.22 -16.24
CA ASP A 5 13.14 -2.96 -15.51
C ASP A 5 13.88 -3.16 -14.19
N LEU A 6 14.97 -2.42 -14.02
CA LEU A 6 15.78 -2.45 -12.82
C LEU A 6 15.23 -1.44 -11.82
N ILE A 7 14.51 -1.92 -10.81
CA ILE A 7 13.95 -1.06 -9.77
C ILE A 7 15.03 -0.78 -8.73
N ILE A 8 15.48 0.47 -8.67
CA ILE A 8 16.40 0.98 -7.64
C ILE A 8 15.55 1.66 -6.57
N LEU A 9 15.56 1.15 -5.35
CA LEU A 9 14.89 1.76 -4.20
C LEU A 9 15.97 2.18 -3.20
N ASN A 10 16.02 3.47 -2.85
CA ASN A 10 17.01 4.03 -1.91
C ASN A 10 18.48 3.64 -2.20
N GLY A 11 18.85 3.57 -3.49
CA GLY A 11 20.22 3.27 -3.91
C GLY A 11 20.58 1.78 -3.94
N GLU A 12 19.70 0.90 -3.46
CA GLU A 12 19.90 -0.55 -3.55
C GLU A 12 19.23 -1.13 -4.80
N LYS A 13 19.99 -1.97 -5.52
CA LYS A 13 19.60 -2.58 -6.78
C LYS A 13 18.93 -3.93 -6.53
N LEU A 14 17.60 -3.98 -6.63
CA LEU A 14 16.86 -5.24 -6.49
C LEU A 14 16.87 -6.04 -7.81
N LYS A 15 16.92 -7.39 -7.70
CA LYS A 15 16.92 -8.30 -8.86
C LYS A 15 15.65 -8.07 -9.70
N ALA A 16 15.84 -7.84 -11.00
CA ALA A 16 14.77 -7.54 -11.93
C ALA A 16 13.79 -8.72 -12.05
N PHE A 17 12.53 -8.49 -11.68
CA PHE A 17 11.44 -9.40 -11.98
C PHE A 17 10.74 -8.94 -13.27
N PRO A 18 10.29 -9.86 -14.14
CA PRO A 18 9.53 -9.47 -15.31
C PRO A 18 8.18 -8.87 -14.88
N LEU A 19 8.07 -7.54 -14.90
CA LEU A 19 6.78 -6.88 -14.79
C LEU A 19 5.96 -7.28 -16.01
N LYS A 20 4.97 -8.16 -15.80
CA LYS A 20 3.95 -8.45 -16.81
C LYS A 20 3.11 -7.18 -16.96
N SER A 21 3.47 -6.30 -17.89
CA SER A 21 2.66 -5.14 -18.29
C SER A 21 1.44 -5.60 -19.10
N GLY A 22 0.57 -6.37 -18.46
CA GLY A 22 -0.80 -6.52 -18.91
C GLY A 22 -1.59 -5.36 -18.33
N THR A 23 -1.69 -4.24 -19.07
CA THR A 23 -2.60 -3.14 -18.73
C THR A 23 -4.03 -3.62 -18.88
N ARG A 24 -4.53 -4.37 -17.90
CA ARG A 24 -5.96 -4.41 -17.68
C ARG A 24 -6.28 -3.05 -17.05
N GLN A 25 -6.59 -2.05 -17.89
CA GLN A 25 -7.31 -0.84 -17.49
C GLN A 25 -8.71 -1.28 -17.01
N GLY A 26 -8.76 -2.02 -15.91
CA GLY A 26 -9.97 -2.19 -15.14
C GLY A 26 -10.28 -0.83 -14.57
N CYS A 27 -11.44 -0.29 -14.96
CA CYS A 27 -12.08 0.93 -14.48
C CYS A 27 -11.27 1.65 -13.39
N SER A 28 -10.65 2.78 -13.74
CA SER A 28 -10.17 3.72 -12.73
C SER A 28 -11.37 4.07 -11.86
N LEU A 29 -11.36 3.66 -10.59
CA LEU A 29 -12.27 4.21 -9.59
C LEU A 29 -12.26 5.72 -9.79
N SER A 30 -13.43 6.33 -9.92
CA SER A 30 -13.56 7.78 -10.06
C SER A 30 -12.67 8.44 -8.99
N PRO A 31 -11.93 9.53 -9.32
CA PRO A 31 -11.06 10.20 -8.36
C PRO A 31 -11.71 10.46 -7.00
N LEU A 32 -13.02 10.72 -6.99
CA LEU A 32 -13.82 10.87 -5.78
C LEU A 32 -13.96 9.58 -4.96
N LEU A 33 -14.27 8.45 -5.61
CA LEU A 33 -14.39 7.15 -4.96
C LEU A 33 -13.04 6.67 -4.43
N PHE A 34 -11.97 6.94 -5.18
CA PHE A 34 -10.61 6.63 -4.75
C PHE A 34 -10.24 7.40 -3.47
N ASN A 35 -10.52 8.70 -3.42
CA ASN A 35 -10.28 9.52 -2.22
C ASN A 35 -11.09 9.05 -1.01
N LEU A 36 -12.36 8.67 -1.20
CA LEU A 36 -13.20 8.12 -0.13
C LEU A 36 -12.62 6.82 0.44
N VAL A 37 -12.17 5.91 -0.44
CA VAL A 37 -11.54 4.65 -0.02
C VAL A 37 -10.26 4.92 0.78
N LEU A 38 -9.43 5.90 0.36
CA LEU A 38 -8.23 6.28 1.10
C LEU A 38 -8.55 6.90 2.46
N GLU A 39 -9.57 7.74 2.56
CA GLU A 39 -10.02 8.32 3.83
C GLU A 39 -10.51 7.26 4.82
N ILE A 40 -11.33 6.31 4.34
CA ILE A 40 -11.81 5.18 5.14
C ILE A 40 -10.62 4.33 5.62
N LEU A 41 -9.66 4.05 4.73
CA LEU A 41 -8.49 3.27 5.07
C LEU A 41 -7.62 3.98 6.11
N ALA A 42 -7.41 5.30 5.98
CA ALA A 42 -6.67 6.10 6.95
C ALA A 42 -7.33 6.07 8.33
N ARG A 43 -8.66 6.17 8.40
CA ARG A 43 -9.43 6.06 9.65
C ARG A 43 -9.29 4.68 10.28
N ALA A 44 -9.38 3.61 9.49
CA ALA A 44 -9.22 2.24 9.98
C ALA A 44 -7.82 2.00 10.56
N ILE A 45 -6.77 2.52 9.91
CA ILE A 45 -5.38 2.41 10.38
C ILE A 45 -5.19 3.16 11.71
N ARG A 46 -5.72 4.39 11.83
CA ARG A 46 -5.67 5.16 13.09
C ARG A 46 -6.34 4.42 14.25
N GLN A 47 -7.57 3.93 14.04
CA GLN A 47 -8.28 3.17 15.06
C GLN A 47 -7.54 1.89 15.45
N ARG A 48 -6.93 1.18 14.47
CA ARG A 48 -6.12 0.00 14.78
C ARG A 48 -4.91 0.34 15.66
N LYS A 49 -4.28 1.50 15.43
CA LYS A 49 -3.14 1.96 16.22
C LYS A 49 -3.57 2.30 17.65
N GLU A 50 -4.65 3.05 17.80
CA GLU A 50 -5.23 3.42 19.10
C GLU A 50 -5.64 2.17 19.92
N ILE A 51 -6.31 1.19 19.27
CA ILE A 51 -6.69 -0.09 19.92
C ILE A 51 -5.45 -0.89 20.34
N LYS A 52 -4.40 -0.88 19.52
CA LYS A 52 -3.14 -1.57 19.85
C LYS A 52 -2.46 -0.93 21.06
N GLU A 53 -2.37 0.40 21.11
CA GLU A 53 -1.80 1.14 22.23
C GLU A 53 -2.55 0.88 23.55
N ILE A 54 -3.89 0.87 23.51
CA ILE A 54 -4.72 0.54 24.67
C ILE A 54 -4.48 -0.91 25.12
N ARG A 55 -4.44 -1.87 24.19
CA ARG A 55 -4.18 -3.28 24.49
C ARG A 55 -2.80 -3.50 25.08
N GLU A 56 -1.78 -2.82 24.57
CA GLU A 56 -0.42 -2.90 25.11
C GLU A 56 -0.35 -2.32 26.53
N THR A 57 -1.05 -1.22 26.81
CA THR A 57 -1.12 -0.63 28.16
C THR A 57 -1.82 -1.56 29.16
N ASN A 58 -2.95 -2.17 28.78
CA ASN A 58 -3.71 -3.09 29.64
C ASN A 58 -3.03 -4.44 29.89
N ASN A 59 -2.00 -4.79 29.11
CA ASN A 59 -1.21 -6.01 29.31
C ASN A 59 0.05 -5.77 30.16
N ILE A 60 0.38 -4.50 30.46
CA ILE A 60 1.56 -4.11 31.24
C ILE A 60 1.18 -3.78 32.70
N VAL A 61 -0.09 -3.42 32.95
CA VAL A 61 -0.69 -3.25 34.29
C VAL A 61 -1.27 -4.58 34.78
#